data_AF-A0A1J4Q020-F1
#
_entry.id   AF-A0A1J4Q020-F1
#
_cell.length_a   1.000
_cell.length_b   1.000
_cell.length_c   1.000
_cell.angle_alpha   90.00
_cell.angle_beta   90.00
_cell.angle_gamma   90.00
#
_symmetry.space_group_name_H-M   'P 1'
#
loop_
_entity.id
_entity.type
_entity.pdbx_description
1 polymer ?
#
loop_
_entity_poly.entity_id
_entity_poly.type
_entity_poly.pdbx_seq_one_letter_code
_entity_poly.pdbx_strand_id
1 'polypeptide(L)'
;MGTREEAVAAAERWLRTKMYPERAESVVMRPETATWYPYAWTVCFDFREHLETGDRAQAPFSALVVVPHDGTGAHWSPTYLPAEQYLAQRAAGTWGVPEPDETRERAEAWLRSTYGGLVELAGPSRTPVYETATAWLMPCWTVPQPGFSDTPMLAASVVVPKDGGTPFHPSPSDPLADLGPIPPAVTAQRIRGQHLHARGCLVAVHCGIDGTPVSALPWRAFHEAPGWWERLGRRYFPEFEPVDVTDWDDVVGAVAEPGPGTREVVWVRRRLRGHEISGNLIYVHNNQGRVVFLDGLAGSLARLDPPPLLRELTLLRALPGSPRAPW
;
A
#
# COMPACT_ATOMS: atom_id res chain seq x y z
N MET A 1 -28.38 -1.77 23.75
CA MET A 1 -29.70 -2.45 23.74
C MET A 1 -29.53 -3.77 24.46
N GLY A 2 -30.34 -4.08 25.48
CA GLY A 2 -29.98 -5.07 26.50
C GLY A 2 -30.77 -6.38 26.49
N THR A 3 -32.04 -6.35 26.04
CA THR A 3 -32.93 -7.53 26.17
C THR A 3 -33.37 -8.07 24.81
N ARG A 4 -33.82 -9.34 24.82
CA ARG A 4 -34.39 -10.01 23.66
C ARG A 4 -35.62 -9.28 23.14
N GLU A 5 -36.47 -8.80 24.05
CA GLU A 5 -37.70 -8.07 23.75
C GLU A 5 -37.42 -6.74 23.06
N GLU A 6 -36.40 -6.01 23.51
CA GLU A 6 -35.95 -4.76 22.87
C GLU A 6 -35.45 -5.02 21.44
N ALA A 7 -34.70 -6.11 21.23
CA ALA A 7 -34.20 -6.47 19.91
C ALA A 7 -35.32 -6.86 18.95
N VAL A 8 -36.29 -7.66 19.39
CA VAL A 8 -37.47 -8.02 18.60
C VAL A 8 -38.25 -6.76 18.22
N ALA A 9 -38.51 -5.86 19.16
CA ALA A 9 -39.23 -4.62 18.90
C ALA A 9 -38.47 -3.69 17.95
N ALA A 10 -37.14 -3.64 18.04
CA ALA A 10 -36.30 -2.86 17.13
C ALA A 10 -36.29 -3.43 15.71
N ALA A 11 -36.19 -4.75 15.55
CA ALA A 11 -36.32 -5.42 14.26
C ALA A 11 -37.69 -5.20 13.63
N GLU A 12 -38.77 -5.36 14.42
CA GLU A 12 -40.14 -5.15 13.94
C GLU A 12 -40.35 -3.73 13.45
N ARG A 13 -39.95 -2.73 14.24
CA ARG A 13 -40.04 -1.32 13.82
C ARG A 13 -39.28 -1.09 12.52
N TRP A 14 -38.07 -1.62 12.39
CA TRP A 14 -37.28 -1.45 11.18
C TRP A 14 -37.96 -2.09 9.96
N LEU A 15 -38.48 -3.32 10.10
CA LEU A 15 -39.22 -3.99 9.03
C LEU A 15 -40.45 -3.19 8.60
N ARG A 16 -41.31 -2.82 9.55
CA ARG A 16 -42.58 -2.12 9.28
C ARG A 16 -42.41 -0.69 8.77
N THR A 17 -41.30 -0.02 9.09
CA THR A 17 -41.14 1.41 8.74
C THR A 17 -40.14 1.66 7.62
N LYS A 18 -39.18 0.75 7.38
CA LYS A 18 -38.11 0.93 6.40
C LYS A 18 -38.14 -0.09 5.28
N MET A 19 -38.38 -1.36 5.59
CA MET A 19 -38.24 -2.43 4.58
C MET A 19 -39.54 -2.78 3.87
N TYR A 20 -40.65 -2.84 4.62
CA TYR A 20 -41.96 -3.26 4.12
C TYR A 20 -43.10 -2.37 4.67
N PRO A 21 -43.04 -1.04 4.47
CA PRO A 21 -44.10 -0.14 4.93
C PRO A 21 -45.48 -0.47 4.35
N GLU A 22 -45.53 -0.94 3.10
CA GLU A 22 -46.74 -1.35 2.40
C GLU A 22 -47.31 -2.70 2.88
N ARG A 23 -46.49 -3.50 3.59
CA ARG A 23 -46.89 -4.78 4.20
C ARG A 23 -46.68 -4.78 5.71
N ALA A 24 -46.74 -3.61 6.35
CA ALA A 24 -46.43 -3.48 7.76
C ALA A 24 -47.27 -4.45 8.61
N GLU A 25 -48.58 -4.55 8.34
CA GLU A 25 -49.51 -5.44 9.05
C GLU A 25 -49.28 -6.93 8.80
N SER A 26 -48.56 -7.28 7.72
CA SER A 26 -48.22 -8.65 7.37
C SER A 26 -46.96 -9.14 8.07
N VAL A 27 -46.13 -8.26 8.65
CA VAL A 27 -44.90 -8.66 9.35
C VAL A 27 -45.24 -9.40 10.65
N VAL A 28 -44.81 -10.65 10.74
CA VAL A 28 -44.92 -11.50 11.93
C VAL A 28 -43.53 -11.83 12.45
N MET A 29 -43.15 -11.22 13.57
CA MET A 29 -41.88 -11.56 14.23
C MET A 29 -41.93 -12.96 14.83
N ARG A 30 -40.76 -13.62 14.89
CA ARG A 30 -40.58 -14.93 15.55
C ARG A 30 -39.62 -14.81 16.72
N PRO A 31 -40.07 -14.32 17.89
CA PRO A 31 -39.20 -14.05 19.03
C PRO A 31 -38.40 -15.28 19.45
N GLU A 32 -38.94 -16.49 19.32
CA GLU A 32 -38.30 -17.79 19.61
C GLU A 32 -37.02 -18.06 18.84
N THR A 33 -36.84 -17.41 17.70
CA THR A 33 -35.62 -17.52 16.88
C THR A 33 -34.53 -16.55 17.32
N ALA A 34 -34.81 -15.69 18.30
CA ALA A 34 -33.88 -14.66 18.69
C ALA A 34 -32.65 -15.23 19.39
N THR A 35 -31.47 -15.04 18.79
CA THR A 35 -30.20 -15.56 19.30
C THR A 35 -29.23 -14.41 19.55
N TRP A 36 -28.60 -14.44 20.73
CA TRP A 36 -27.60 -13.45 21.14
C TRP A 36 -26.23 -13.80 20.56
N TYR A 37 -25.57 -12.80 19.98
CA TYR A 37 -24.16 -12.86 19.58
C TYR A 37 -23.42 -11.66 20.18
N PRO A 38 -22.08 -11.71 20.31
CA PRO A 38 -21.30 -10.59 20.87
C PRO A 38 -21.50 -9.25 20.17
N TYR A 39 -21.76 -9.24 18.86
CA TYR A 39 -22.02 -8.02 18.09
C TYR A 39 -23.49 -7.54 18.14
N ALA A 40 -24.44 -8.49 18.12
CA ALA A 40 -25.85 -8.18 17.86
C ALA A 40 -26.79 -9.28 18.36
N TRP A 41 -28.08 -8.97 18.45
CA TRP A 41 -29.13 -9.97 18.37
C TRP A 41 -29.43 -10.32 16.91
N THR A 42 -29.79 -11.57 16.67
CA THR A 42 -30.48 -11.97 15.43
C THR A 42 -31.93 -12.30 15.74
N VAL A 43 -32.85 -12.06 14.82
CA VAL A 43 -34.25 -12.47 14.95
C VAL A 43 -34.86 -12.73 13.58
N CYS A 44 -35.62 -13.82 13.45
CA CYS A 44 -36.36 -14.10 12.23
C CYS A 44 -37.76 -13.47 12.24
N PHE A 45 -38.29 -13.23 11.05
CA PHE A 45 -39.69 -12.88 10.83
C PHE A 45 -40.23 -13.68 9.63
N ASP A 46 -41.54 -13.64 9.47
CA ASP A 46 -42.24 -14.15 8.30
C ASP A 46 -43.38 -13.20 7.93
N PHE A 47 -44.02 -13.44 6.78
CA PHE A 47 -45.24 -12.77 6.39
C PHE A 47 -46.47 -13.60 6.77
N ARG A 48 -47.51 -12.94 7.28
CA ARG A 48 -48.78 -13.57 7.66
C ARG A 48 -49.34 -14.43 6.53
N GLU A 49 -49.32 -13.93 5.30
CA GLU A 49 -49.85 -14.65 4.14
C GLU A 49 -49.10 -15.96 3.90
N HIS A 50 -47.76 -15.98 4.07
CA HIS A 50 -46.97 -17.21 3.95
C HIS A 50 -47.30 -18.20 5.06
N LEU A 51 -47.43 -17.74 6.30
CA LEU A 51 -47.75 -18.61 7.44
C LEU A 51 -49.15 -19.24 7.32
N GLU A 52 -50.13 -18.49 6.81
CA GLU A 52 -51.51 -18.96 6.67
C GLU A 52 -51.71 -19.89 5.46
N THR A 53 -51.02 -19.60 4.34
CA THR A 53 -51.25 -20.33 3.07
C THR A 53 -50.21 -21.40 2.77
N GLY A 54 -49.01 -21.30 3.35
CA GLY A 54 -47.86 -22.14 3.01
C GLY A 54 -47.28 -21.88 1.61
N ASP A 55 -47.75 -20.85 0.90
CA ASP A 55 -47.24 -20.49 -0.43
C ASP A 55 -45.84 -19.88 -0.31
N ARG A 56 -44.84 -20.59 -0.82
CA ARG A 56 -43.43 -20.14 -0.80
C ARG A 56 -43.20 -18.83 -1.54
N ALA A 57 -44.06 -18.46 -2.50
CA ALA A 57 -43.97 -17.18 -3.19
C ALA A 57 -44.27 -15.98 -2.26
N GLN A 58 -44.96 -16.22 -1.14
CA GLN A 58 -45.28 -15.21 -0.13
C GLN A 58 -44.20 -15.07 0.95
N ALA A 59 -43.23 -15.98 1.01
CA ALA A 59 -42.18 -15.99 2.01
C ALA A 59 -41.20 -14.81 1.82
N PRO A 60 -40.61 -14.26 2.89
CA PRO A 60 -39.56 -13.26 2.75
C PRO A 60 -38.31 -13.88 2.10
N PHE A 61 -37.71 -13.16 1.16
CA PHE A 61 -36.45 -13.58 0.53
C PHE A 61 -35.32 -13.74 1.55
N SER A 62 -35.28 -12.87 2.55
CA SER A 62 -34.39 -12.97 3.70
C SER A 62 -35.21 -12.78 4.96
N ALA A 63 -35.25 -13.82 5.79
CA ALA A 63 -36.05 -13.85 7.02
C ALA A 63 -35.28 -13.35 8.25
N LEU A 64 -33.95 -13.24 8.18
CA LEU A 64 -33.08 -12.98 9.33
C LEU A 64 -32.70 -11.49 9.43
N VAL A 65 -33.08 -10.85 10.53
CA VAL A 65 -32.72 -9.46 10.85
C VAL A 65 -31.61 -9.44 11.90
N VAL A 66 -30.60 -8.58 11.69
CA VAL A 66 -29.52 -8.31 12.65
C VAL A 66 -29.81 -7.01 13.37
N VAL A 67 -29.75 -7.02 14.71
CA VAL A 67 -29.97 -5.85 15.56
C VAL A 67 -28.77 -5.62 16.48
N PRO A 68 -27.86 -4.71 16.11
CA PRO A 68 -26.63 -4.44 16.86
C PRO A 68 -26.84 -3.95 18.30
N HIS A 69 -25.95 -4.35 19.21
CA HIS A 69 -26.04 -3.93 20.62
C HIS A 69 -25.64 -2.47 20.85
N ASP A 70 -24.78 -1.95 19.98
CA ASP A 70 -24.19 -0.59 20.02
C ASP A 70 -25.15 0.52 19.57
N GLY A 71 -26.37 0.17 19.18
CA GLY A 71 -27.38 1.11 18.71
C GLY A 71 -27.26 1.47 17.24
N THR A 72 -26.34 0.85 16.49
CA THR A 72 -26.41 0.89 15.02
C THR A 72 -27.72 0.26 14.54
N GLY A 73 -28.27 0.79 13.44
CA GLY A 73 -29.59 0.41 12.97
C GLY A 73 -29.69 -1.08 12.60
N ALA A 74 -30.89 -1.64 12.76
CA ALA A 74 -31.18 -2.99 12.29
C ALA A 74 -30.97 -3.10 10.77
N HIS A 75 -30.50 -4.26 10.33
CA HIS A 75 -30.15 -4.49 8.92
C HIS A 75 -30.21 -5.99 8.55
N TRP A 76 -30.14 -6.27 7.25
CA TRP A 76 -30.02 -7.63 6.73
C TRP A 76 -28.60 -8.17 6.92
N SER A 77 -28.48 -9.47 7.20
CA SER A 77 -27.20 -10.16 7.02
C SER A 77 -26.87 -10.28 5.52
N PRO A 78 -25.60 -10.23 5.11
CA PRO A 78 -25.20 -10.50 3.73
C PRO A 78 -25.63 -11.90 3.30
N THR A 79 -26.37 -12.02 2.21
CA THR A 79 -26.96 -13.31 1.77
C THR A 79 -25.95 -14.31 1.23
N TYR A 80 -24.74 -13.85 0.88
CA TYR A 80 -23.66 -14.70 0.38
C TYR A 80 -22.79 -15.32 1.50
N LEU A 81 -22.97 -14.89 2.75
CA LEU A 81 -22.17 -15.33 3.89
C LEU A 81 -23.06 -15.91 4.99
N PRO A 82 -22.71 -17.04 5.62
CA PRO A 82 -23.43 -17.54 6.78
C PRO A 82 -23.51 -16.46 7.89
N ALA A 83 -24.70 -16.25 8.44
CA ALA A 83 -24.93 -15.18 9.41
C ALA A 83 -24.01 -15.25 10.64
N GLU A 84 -23.70 -16.46 11.12
CA GLU A 84 -22.77 -16.66 12.24
C GLU A 84 -21.37 -16.15 11.93
N GLN A 85 -20.88 -16.38 10.70
CA GLN A 85 -19.57 -15.90 10.26
C GLN A 85 -19.55 -14.38 10.15
N TYR A 86 -20.62 -13.78 9.59
CA TYR A 86 -20.80 -12.32 9.56
C TYR A 86 -20.73 -11.69 10.95
N LEU A 87 -21.47 -12.26 11.91
CA LEU A 87 -21.56 -11.76 13.28
C LEU A 87 -20.23 -11.92 14.03
N ALA A 88 -19.51 -13.01 13.79
CA ALA A 88 -18.17 -13.23 14.34
C ALA A 88 -17.16 -12.20 13.78
N GLN A 89 -17.17 -11.94 12.47
CA GLN A 89 -16.31 -10.92 11.85
C GLN A 89 -16.62 -9.51 12.35
N ARG A 90 -17.90 -9.18 12.52
CA ARG A 90 -18.32 -7.90 13.11
C ARG A 90 -17.85 -7.76 14.55
N ALA A 91 -18.00 -8.80 15.37
CA ALA A 91 -17.54 -8.81 16.75
C ALA A 91 -16.01 -8.67 16.86
N ALA A 92 -15.27 -9.28 15.94
CA ALA A 92 -13.81 -9.20 15.87
C ALA A 92 -13.29 -7.90 15.23
N GLY A 93 -14.16 -7.06 14.66
CA GLY A 93 -13.76 -5.87 13.90
C GLY A 93 -13.08 -6.19 12.56
N THR A 94 -13.23 -7.40 12.03
CA THR A 94 -12.64 -7.87 10.77
C THR A 94 -13.61 -7.81 9.60
N TRP A 95 -14.86 -7.40 9.82
CA TRP A 95 -15.83 -7.21 8.74
C TRP A 95 -15.37 -6.14 7.74
N GLY A 96 -15.28 -6.50 6.46
CA GLY A 96 -14.80 -5.62 5.39
C GLY A 96 -13.27 -5.51 5.32
N VAL A 97 -12.53 -6.32 6.08
CA VAL A 97 -11.10 -6.54 5.87
C VAL A 97 -10.97 -7.68 4.85
N PRO A 98 -10.42 -7.43 3.64
CA PRO A 98 -10.12 -8.49 2.68
C PRO A 98 -9.40 -9.66 3.37
N GLU A 99 -9.83 -10.90 3.10
CA GLU A 99 -9.08 -12.08 3.52
C GLU A 99 -7.64 -11.99 2.98
N PRO A 100 -6.63 -12.58 3.66
CA PRO A 100 -5.23 -12.50 3.24
C PRO A 100 -5.00 -12.91 1.77
N ASP A 101 -5.84 -13.82 1.26
CA ASP A 101 -5.82 -14.28 -0.12
C ASP A 101 -6.28 -13.19 -1.11
N GLU A 102 -7.30 -12.39 -0.79
CA GLU A 102 -7.78 -11.29 -1.65
C GLU A 102 -6.75 -10.16 -1.73
N THR A 103 -6.06 -9.86 -0.62
CA THR A 103 -4.96 -8.88 -0.59
C THR A 103 -3.82 -9.30 -1.52
N ARG A 104 -3.42 -10.57 -1.43
CA ARG A 104 -2.37 -11.16 -2.26
C ARG A 104 -2.77 -11.14 -3.73
N GLU A 105 -3.97 -11.59 -4.06
CA GLU A 105 -4.49 -11.62 -5.43
C GLU A 105 -4.52 -10.22 -6.06
N ARG A 106 -4.96 -9.21 -5.31
CA ARG A 106 -4.96 -7.81 -5.78
C ARG A 106 -3.55 -7.30 -6.07
N ALA A 107 -2.59 -7.59 -5.18
CA ALA A 107 -1.21 -7.19 -5.39
C ALA A 107 -0.58 -7.91 -6.60
N GLU A 108 -0.79 -9.22 -6.73
CA GLU A 108 -0.29 -10.02 -7.86
C GLU A 108 -0.90 -9.59 -9.18
N ALA A 109 -2.21 -9.34 -9.22
CA ALA A 109 -2.90 -8.86 -10.40
C ALA A 109 -2.35 -7.49 -10.84
N TRP A 110 -2.13 -6.59 -9.88
CA TRP A 110 -1.56 -5.27 -10.15
C TRP A 110 -0.11 -5.35 -10.65
N LEU A 111 0.74 -6.18 -10.02
CA LEU A 111 2.12 -6.39 -10.47
C LEU A 111 2.17 -6.98 -11.88
N ARG A 112 1.33 -7.99 -12.17
CA ARG A 112 1.22 -8.58 -13.50
C ARG A 112 0.78 -7.55 -14.55
N SER A 113 -0.21 -6.72 -14.23
CA SER A 113 -0.67 -5.65 -15.11
C SER A 113 0.39 -4.57 -15.33
N THR A 114 1.21 -4.27 -14.32
CA THR A 114 2.21 -3.19 -14.37
C THR A 114 3.49 -3.62 -15.07
N TYR A 115 3.96 -4.83 -14.78
CA TYR A 115 5.27 -5.34 -15.22
C TYR A 115 5.20 -6.46 -16.27
N GLY A 116 4.01 -6.88 -16.69
CA GLY A 116 3.85 -7.96 -17.66
C GLY A 116 4.39 -9.32 -17.17
N GLY A 117 4.41 -9.54 -15.85
CA GLY A 117 4.91 -10.78 -15.24
C GLY A 117 6.41 -10.80 -14.92
N LEU A 118 7.12 -9.68 -15.08
CA LEU A 118 8.55 -9.56 -14.73
C LEU A 118 8.81 -9.28 -13.24
N VAL A 119 7.76 -9.05 -12.46
CA VAL A 119 7.81 -8.75 -11.03
C VAL A 119 6.73 -9.54 -10.32
N GLU A 120 7.06 -10.11 -9.17
CA GLU A 120 6.16 -10.89 -8.33
C GLU A 120 6.32 -10.55 -6.84
N LEU A 121 5.38 -11.01 -6.02
CA LEU A 121 5.48 -10.88 -4.57
C LEU A 121 6.63 -11.71 -4.01
N ALA A 122 7.36 -11.12 -3.07
CA ALA A 122 8.52 -11.75 -2.47
C ALA A 122 8.14 -12.76 -1.38
N GLY A 123 8.94 -13.83 -1.30
CA GLY A 123 8.86 -14.86 -0.29
C GLY A 123 7.82 -15.95 -0.59
N PRO A 124 8.02 -17.18 -0.06
CA PRO A 124 7.13 -18.32 -0.33
C PRO A 124 5.72 -18.12 0.26
N SER A 125 5.62 -17.44 1.41
CA SER A 125 4.35 -17.15 2.08
C SER A 125 3.64 -15.92 1.52
N ARG A 126 4.32 -15.07 0.72
CA ARG A 126 3.80 -13.83 0.12
C ARG A 126 3.03 -12.97 1.13
N THR A 127 3.58 -12.85 2.34
CA THR A 127 2.94 -12.18 3.47
C THR A 127 3.27 -10.69 3.52
N PRO A 128 2.37 -9.84 4.04
CA PRO A 128 2.68 -8.45 4.31
C PRO A 128 3.87 -8.30 5.28
N VAL A 129 4.77 -7.37 4.98
CA VAL A 129 5.88 -7.00 5.87
C VAL A 129 5.51 -5.89 6.84
N TYR A 130 4.43 -5.17 6.54
CA TYR A 130 3.89 -4.12 7.39
C TYR A 130 2.39 -3.96 7.13
N GLU A 131 1.67 -3.49 8.14
CA GLU A 131 0.22 -3.35 8.09
C GLU A 131 -0.21 -2.18 8.97
N THR A 132 -1.15 -1.39 8.47
CA THR A 132 -1.86 -0.33 9.21
C THR A 132 -3.36 -0.60 9.19
N ALA A 133 -4.14 0.28 9.82
CA ALA A 133 -5.60 0.23 9.72
C ALA A 133 -6.13 0.43 8.28
N THR A 134 -5.32 0.99 7.38
CA THR A 134 -5.76 1.45 6.05
C THR A 134 -5.11 0.70 4.88
N ALA A 135 -3.95 0.06 5.08
CA ALA A 135 -3.26 -0.65 4.01
C ALA A 135 -2.33 -1.76 4.52
N TRP A 136 -1.92 -2.62 3.59
CA TRP A 136 -0.82 -3.56 3.75
C TRP A 136 0.38 -3.14 2.89
N LEU A 137 1.60 -3.43 3.34
CA LEU A 137 2.82 -3.34 2.55
C LEU A 137 3.30 -4.74 2.22
N MET A 138 3.34 -5.05 0.93
CA MET A 138 3.77 -6.33 0.39
C MET A 138 5.15 -6.17 -0.27
N PRO A 139 6.16 -6.98 0.07
CA PRO A 139 7.44 -6.93 -0.63
C PRO A 139 7.32 -7.55 -2.02
N CYS A 140 8.08 -7.05 -2.99
CA CYS A 140 8.12 -7.61 -4.35
C CYS A 140 9.55 -7.61 -4.92
N TRP A 141 9.82 -8.50 -5.87
CA TRP A 141 11.13 -8.61 -6.53
C TRP A 141 10.99 -8.84 -8.04
N THR A 142 12.09 -8.66 -8.77
CA THR A 142 12.15 -9.09 -10.17
C THR A 142 12.15 -10.60 -10.25
N VAL A 143 11.44 -11.14 -11.24
CA VAL A 143 11.57 -12.55 -11.59
C VAL A 143 12.95 -12.77 -12.21
N PRO A 144 13.72 -13.79 -11.77
CA PRO A 144 15.04 -14.09 -12.33
C PRO A 144 15.02 -14.18 -13.86
N GLN A 145 15.94 -13.48 -14.52
CA GLN A 145 16.11 -13.51 -15.98
C GLN A 145 17.46 -14.15 -16.33
N PRO A 146 17.61 -14.74 -17.53
CA PRO A 146 18.92 -15.19 -18.00
C PRO A 146 19.96 -14.07 -17.93
N GLY A 147 21.06 -14.31 -17.21
CA GLY A 147 22.12 -13.31 -16.97
C GLY A 147 21.84 -12.32 -15.82
N PHE A 148 20.67 -12.39 -15.19
CA PHE A 148 20.23 -11.52 -14.09
C PHE A 148 19.39 -12.30 -13.07
N SER A 149 20.06 -13.10 -12.23
CA SER A 149 19.39 -14.07 -11.34
C SER A 149 18.85 -13.45 -10.05
N ASP A 150 19.42 -12.34 -9.58
CA ASP A 150 18.99 -11.64 -8.37
C ASP A 150 19.23 -10.14 -8.57
N THR A 151 18.26 -9.45 -9.19
CA THR A 151 18.40 -8.02 -9.49
C THR A 151 17.50 -7.17 -8.61
N PRO A 152 18.06 -6.43 -7.64
CA PRO A 152 17.28 -5.57 -6.76
C PRO A 152 16.56 -4.46 -7.52
N MET A 153 15.33 -4.18 -7.08
CA MET A 153 14.48 -3.09 -7.60
C MET A 153 14.59 -1.87 -6.71
N LEU A 154 14.38 -0.68 -7.28
CA LEU A 154 14.15 0.50 -6.45
C LEU A 154 12.76 0.44 -5.82
N ALA A 155 11.75 0.04 -6.61
CA ALA A 155 10.36 -0.11 -6.19
C ALA A 155 10.06 -1.54 -5.69
N ALA A 156 10.76 -1.99 -4.64
CA ALA A 156 10.70 -3.35 -4.10
C ALA A 156 9.53 -3.62 -3.12
N SER A 157 8.48 -2.81 -3.13
CA SER A 157 7.28 -3.06 -2.32
C SER A 157 6.02 -2.45 -2.92
N VAL A 158 4.85 -3.03 -2.62
CA VAL A 158 3.52 -2.60 -3.08
C VAL A 158 2.64 -2.31 -1.87
N VAL A 159 1.99 -1.15 -1.87
CA VAL A 159 0.92 -0.82 -0.94
C VAL A 159 -0.41 -1.35 -1.50
N VAL A 160 -1.14 -2.09 -0.67
CA VAL A 160 -2.47 -2.61 -0.98
C VAL A 160 -3.48 -1.95 -0.05
N PRO A 161 -4.32 -1.03 -0.55
CA PRO A 161 -5.36 -0.38 0.27
C PRO A 161 -6.44 -1.37 0.75
N LYS A 162 -6.83 -1.27 2.02
CA LYS A 162 -7.89 -2.11 2.63
C LYS A 162 -9.30 -1.73 2.17
N ASP A 163 -9.48 -0.50 1.73
CA ASP A 163 -10.75 0.06 1.24
C ASP A 163 -11.13 -0.39 -0.20
N GLY A 164 -10.36 -1.31 -0.78
CA GLY A 164 -10.53 -1.75 -2.16
C GLY A 164 -9.84 -0.88 -3.21
N GLY A 165 -9.14 0.19 -2.82
CA GLY A 165 -8.41 1.06 -3.73
C GLY A 165 -7.34 0.34 -4.58
N THR A 166 -6.95 0.91 -5.71
CA THR A 166 -5.94 0.29 -6.58
C THR A 166 -4.59 0.20 -5.87
N PRO A 167 -3.90 -0.97 -5.89
CA PRO A 167 -2.54 -1.07 -5.37
C PRO A 167 -1.55 -0.12 -6.08
N PHE A 168 -0.47 0.25 -5.41
CA PHE A 168 0.56 1.13 -5.96
C PHE A 168 1.92 0.91 -5.29
N HIS A 169 3.03 1.27 -5.94
CA HIS A 169 4.31 1.37 -5.24
C HIS A 169 4.32 2.61 -4.34
N PRO A 170 4.79 2.51 -3.08
CA PRO A 170 4.93 3.66 -2.22
C PRO A 170 6.09 4.55 -2.67
N SER A 171 6.10 5.79 -2.18
CA SER A 171 7.19 6.74 -2.39
C SER A 171 8.54 6.18 -1.92
N PRO A 172 9.59 6.21 -2.76
CA PRO A 172 10.97 5.93 -2.37
C PRO A 172 11.47 6.74 -1.17
N SER A 173 11.01 7.99 -1.00
CA SER A 173 11.47 8.88 0.06
C SER A 173 11.03 8.44 1.46
N ASP A 174 9.78 8.02 1.61
CA ASP A 174 9.23 7.52 2.87
C ASP A 174 8.12 6.48 2.61
N PRO A 175 8.49 5.21 2.38
CA PRO A 175 7.53 4.23 1.92
C PRO A 175 6.47 3.87 2.96
N LEU A 176 6.72 4.14 4.25
CA LEU A 176 5.77 3.85 5.33
C LEU A 176 4.74 4.95 5.54
N ALA A 177 5.07 6.20 5.22
CA ALA A 177 4.10 7.31 5.27
C ALA A 177 2.91 7.09 4.33
N ASP A 178 3.12 6.32 3.25
CA ASP A 178 2.10 6.04 2.24
C ASP A 178 1.04 5.02 2.67
N LEU A 179 1.21 4.36 3.83
CA LEU A 179 0.22 3.44 4.39
C LEU A 179 -0.88 4.12 5.21
N GLY A 180 -0.76 5.41 5.52
CA GLY A 180 -1.79 6.16 6.24
C GLY A 180 -3.03 6.46 5.38
N PRO A 181 -4.07 7.09 5.95
CA PRO A 181 -5.18 7.63 5.16
C PRO A 181 -4.68 8.76 4.24
N ILE A 182 -5.08 8.72 2.97
CA ILE A 182 -4.53 9.59 1.92
C ILE A 182 -5.63 10.51 1.37
N PRO A 183 -5.36 11.83 1.22
CA PRO A 183 -6.26 12.73 0.53
C PRO A 183 -6.44 12.36 -0.96
N PRO A 184 -7.64 12.54 -1.56
CA PRO A 184 -7.93 12.10 -2.93
C PRO A 184 -6.97 12.62 -4.02
N ALA A 185 -6.46 13.85 -3.88
CA ALA A 185 -5.52 14.45 -4.82
C ALA A 185 -4.18 13.70 -4.86
N VAL A 186 -3.69 13.24 -3.71
CA VAL A 186 -2.45 12.47 -3.60
C VAL A 186 -2.65 11.06 -4.17
N THR A 187 -3.82 10.46 -3.95
CA THR A 187 -4.19 9.17 -4.55
C THR A 187 -4.12 9.19 -6.08
N ALA A 188 -4.64 10.24 -6.72
CA ALA A 188 -4.59 10.36 -8.18
C ALA A 188 -3.16 10.46 -8.73
N GLN A 189 -2.25 11.14 -8.03
CA GLN A 189 -0.84 11.25 -8.44
C GLN A 189 -0.11 9.90 -8.31
N ARG A 190 -0.38 9.14 -7.23
CA ARG A 190 0.20 7.81 -7.02
C ARG A 190 -0.25 6.81 -8.08
N ILE A 191 -1.53 6.81 -8.46
CA ILE A 191 -2.04 5.97 -9.56
C ILE A 191 -1.32 6.28 -10.88
N ARG A 192 -0.96 7.55 -11.10
CA ARG A 192 -0.21 7.98 -12.30
C ARG A 192 1.29 7.71 -12.20
N GLY A 193 1.78 7.06 -11.13
CA GLY A 193 3.19 6.79 -10.90
C GLY A 193 4.04 8.04 -10.60
N GLN A 194 3.42 9.20 -10.41
CA GLN A 194 4.12 10.49 -10.28
C GLN A 194 5.09 10.55 -9.09
N HIS A 195 4.85 9.72 -8.08
CA HIS A 195 5.63 9.64 -6.85
C HIS A 195 6.80 8.63 -6.95
N LEU A 196 7.02 8.01 -8.11
CA LEU A 196 8.07 7.00 -8.33
C LEU A 196 9.23 7.49 -9.19
N HIS A 197 9.27 8.78 -9.51
CA HIS A 197 10.22 9.35 -10.47
C HIS A 197 11.61 9.61 -9.86
N ALA A 198 11.97 8.98 -8.74
CA ALA A 198 13.21 9.23 -8.00
C ALA A 198 14.46 9.25 -8.90
N ARG A 199 14.55 8.36 -9.89
CA ARG A 199 15.63 8.36 -10.90
C ARG A 199 15.69 9.65 -11.72
N GLY A 200 14.54 10.10 -12.24
CA GLY A 200 14.46 11.33 -13.01
C GLY A 200 14.71 12.56 -12.14
N CYS A 201 14.21 12.56 -10.90
CA CYS A 201 14.44 13.64 -9.95
C CYS A 201 15.92 13.72 -9.54
N LEU A 202 16.60 12.60 -9.35
CA LEU A 202 18.03 12.53 -9.08
C LEU A 202 18.84 13.18 -10.22
N VAL A 203 18.55 12.81 -11.47
CA VAL A 203 19.17 13.43 -12.65
C VAL A 203 18.85 14.93 -12.71
N ALA A 204 17.64 15.33 -12.35
CA ALA A 204 17.25 16.73 -12.32
C ALA A 204 18.01 17.55 -11.26
N VAL A 205 18.23 16.98 -10.07
CA VAL A 205 19.08 17.59 -9.03
C VAL A 205 20.50 17.76 -9.55
N HIS A 206 21.07 16.73 -10.16
CA HIS A 206 22.42 16.78 -10.73
C HIS A 206 22.57 17.89 -11.78
N CYS A 207 21.65 17.94 -12.76
CA CYS A 207 21.64 19.01 -13.76
C CYS A 207 21.40 20.40 -13.15
N GLY A 208 20.51 20.49 -12.16
CA GLY A 208 20.15 21.75 -11.49
C GLY A 208 21.29 22.36 -10.69
N ILE A 209 22.14 21.54 -10.06
CA ILE A 209 23.37 21.99 -9.37
C ILE A 209 24.32 22.69 -10.35
N ASP A 210 24.30 22.29 -11.62
CA ASP A 210 25.08 22.93 -12.69
C ASP A 210 24.31 24.04 -13.43
N GLY A 211 23.15 24.45 -12.91
CA GLY A 211 22.32 25.51 -13.50
C GLY A 211 21.61 25.09 -14.80
N THR A 212 21.56 23.80 -15.12
CA THR A 212 20.84 23.30 -16.30
C THR A 212 19.42 22.89 -15.89
N PRO A 213 18.37 23.60 -16.33
CA PRO A 213 17.00 23.28 -15.97
C PRO A 213 16.55 22.03 -16.74
N VAL A 214 16.17 20.98 -16.00
CA VAL A 214 15.56 19.78 -16.58
C VAL A 214 14.38 19.34 -15.72
N SER A 215 13.41 18.67 -16.34
CA SER A 215 12.24 18.12 -15.67
C SER A 215 12.30 16.59 -15.63
N ALA A 216 12.01 16.01 -14.47
CA ALA A 216 11.94 14.56 -14.31
C ALA A 216 10.81 13.96 -15.16
N LEU A 217 11.14 12.96 -15.97
CA LEU A 217 10.15 12.24 -16.77
C LEU A 217 9.36 11.22 -15.95
N PRO A 218 8.16 10.83 -16.43
CA PRO A 218 7.38 9.83 -15.74
C PRO A 218 8.01 8.47 -15.55
N TRP A 219 7.77 7.88 -14.38
CA TRP A 219 8.15 6.51 -14.08
C TRP A 219 7.38 5.55 -15.00
N ARG A 220 8.08 4.50 -15.40
CA ARG A 220 7.57 3.42 -16.23
C ARG A 220 8.16 2.12 -15.70
N ALA A 221 7.40 1.03 -15.81
CA ALA A 221 7.81 -0.28 -15.33
C ALA A 221 9.21 -0.73 -15.83
N PHE A 222 9.57 -0.42 -17.07
CA PHE A 222 10.88 -0.77 -17.63
C PHE A 222 12.06 -0.08 -16.92
N HIS A 223 11.83 0.98 -16.14
CA HIS A 223 12.88 1.59 -15.32
C HIS A 223 13.35 0.66 -14.19
N GLU A 224 12.56 -0.34 -13.81
CA GLU A 224 12.96 -1.39 -12.85
C GLU A 224 13.56 -2.63 -13.53
N ALA A 225 13.67 -2.65 -14.86
CA ALA A 225 14.21 -3.81 -15.57
C ALA A 225 15.64 -4.12 -15.08
N PRO A 226 16.07 -5.39 -15.07
CA PRO A 226 17.39 -5.76 -14.55
C PRO A 226 18.54 -4.93 -15.12
N GLY A 227 19.55 -4.63 -14.28
CA GLY A 227 20.68 -3.75 -14.60
C GLY A 227 20.34 -2.25 -14.63
N TRP A 228 19.28 -1.82 -13.94
CA TRP A 228 18.82 -0.43 -14.00
C TRP A 228 19.82 0.55 -13.39
N TRP A 229 20.55 0.15 -12.33
CA TRP A 229 21.49 1.01 -11.63
C TRP A 229 22.70 1.32 -12.50
N GLU A 230 23.26 0.29 -13.13
CA GLU A 230 24.38 0.39 -14.07
C GLU A 230 23.97 1.20 -15.30
N ARG A 231 22.74 1.00 -15.81
CA ARG A 231 22.21 1.83 -16.91
C ARG A 231 22.02 3.29 -16.52
N LEU A 232 21.59 3.56 -15.28
CA LEU A 232 21.44 4.92 -14.77
C LEU A 232 22.81 5.60 -14.67
N GLY A 233 23.78 4.95 -14.02
CA GLY A 233 25.15 5.43 -13.87
C GLY A 233 25.80 5.72 -15.22
N ARG A 234 25.87 4.71 -16.10
CA ARG A 234 26.51 4.86 -17.41
C ARG A 234 25.89 5.97 -18.27
N ARG A 235 24.57 6.18 -18.19
CA ARG A 235 23.86 7.13 -19.05
C ARG A 235 23.87 8.56 -18.52
N TYR A 236 23.73 8.74 -17.22
CA TYR A 236 23.51 10.07 -16.62
C TYR A 236 24.60 10.50 -15.65
N PHE A 237 25.51 9.60 -15.27
CA PHE A 237 26.62 9.84 -14.37
C PHE A 237 27.91 9.18 -14.89
N PRO A 238 28.27 9.35 -16.18
CA PRO A 238 29.42 8.65 -16.78
C PRO A 238 30.77 9.02 -16.15
N GLU A 239 30.85 10.15 -15.44
CA GLU A 239 32.03 10.62 -14.70
C GLU A 239 32.09 10.12 -13.25
N PHE A 240 31.06 9.39 -12.80
CA PHE A 240 31.00 8.87 -11.44
C PHE A 240 31.51 7.43 -11.39
N GLU A 241 32.35 7.15 -10.40
CA GLU A 241 32.95 5.84 -10.17
C GLU A 241 32.39 5.20 -8.89
N PRO A 242 32.28 3.87 -8.81
CA PRO A 242 31.82 3.19 -7.61
C PRO A 242 32.79 3.40 -6.45
N VAL A 243 32.23 3.54 -5.25
CA VAL A 243 32.98 3.66 -4.00
C VAL A 243 32.37 2.70 -2.99
N ASP A 244 33.22 1.92 -2.33
CA ASP A 244 32.78 1.00 -1.27
C ASP A 244 32.40 1.81 -0.03
N VAL A 245 31.18 1.60 0.45
CA VAL A 245 30.63 2.20 1.68
C VAL A 245 29.79 1.18 2.42
N THR A 246 29.75 1.28 3.74
CA THR A 246 28.97 0.37 4.59
C THR A 246 27.87 1.11 5.35
N ASP A 247 28.09 2.37 5.71
CA ASP A 247 27.16 3.19 6.45
C ASP A 247 27.16 4.66 6.01
N TRP A 248 26.41 5.50 6.71
CA TRP A 248 26.30 6.93 6.40
C TRP A 248 27.57 7.71 6.74
N ASP A 249 28.37 7.27 7.71
CA ASP A 249 29.63 7.94 8.06
C ASP A 249 30.67 7.74 6.95
N ASP A 250 30.70 6.54 6.34
CA ASP A 250 31.50 6.27 5.14
C ASP A 250 31.11 7.19 3.98
N VAL A 251 29.80 7.38 3.75
CA VAL A 251 29.31 8.29 2.70
C VAL A 251 29.72 9.74 3.00
N VAL A 252 29.62 10.19 4.25
CA VAL A 252 30.08 11.52 4.65
C VAL A 252 31.59 11.68 4.42
N GLY A 253 32.39 10.67 4.76
CA GLY A 253 33.83 10.66 4.49
C GLY A 253 34.14 10.73 3.00
N ALA A 254 33.49 9.89 2.20
CA ALA A 254 33.70 9.78 0.76
C ALA A 254 33.47 11.10 0.01
N VAL A 255 32.53 11.93 0.47
CA VAL A 255 32.21 13.24 -0.12
C VAL A 255 32.97 14.40 0.53
N ALA A 256 33.35 14.29 1.82
CA ALA A 256 34.07 15.33 2.52
C ALA A 256 35.56 15.36 2.19
N GLU A 257 36.22 14.21 2.18
CA GLU A 257 37.67 14.07 2.06
C GLU A 257 38.25 14.67 0.76
N PRO A 258 37.65 14.47 -0.44
CA PRO A 258 38.20 15.03 -1.66
C PRO A 258 37.99 16.55 -1.79
N GLY A 259 37.14 17.14 -0.93
CA GLY A 259 36.95 18.57 -0.82
C GLY A 259 35.76 19.14 -1.62
N PRO A 260 35.62 20.48 -1.63
CA PRO A 260 34.50 21.18 -2.28
C PRO A 260 34.34 20.81 -3.75
N GLY A 261 33.09 20.60 -4.17
CA GLY A 261 32.76 20.21 -5.54
C GLY A 261 32.59 18.71 -5.73
N THR A 262 32.94 17.88 -4.75
CA THR A 262 32.67 16.44 -4.76
C THR A 262 31.17 16.18 -4.81
N ARG A 263 30.76 15.18 -5.60
CA ARG A 263 29.36 14.82 -5.86
C ARG A 263 29.19 13.33 -5.77
N GLU A 264 28.05 12.91 -5.26
CA GLU A 264 27.73 11.49 -5.15
C GLU A 264 26.27 11.22 -5.44
N VAL A 265 26.02 9.97 -5.85
CA VAL A 265 24.70 9.38 -5.94
C VAL A 265 24.69 8.14 -5.09
N VAL A 266 23.76 8.09 -4.13
CA VAL A 266 23.58 6.98 -3.20
C VAL A 266 22.29 6.26 -3.56
N TRP A 267 22.38 4.95 -3.81
CA TRP A 267 21.23 4.06 -3.77
C TRP A 267 21.10 3.43 -2.38
N VAL A 268 19.99 3.75 -1.72
CA VAL A 268 19.64 3.21 -0.41
C VAL A 268 18.73 2.00 -0.61
N ARG A 269 19.16 0.85 -0.07
CA ARG A 269 18.34 -0.36 -0.02
C ARG A 269 17.85 -0.56 1.40
N ARG A 270 16.57 -0.93 1.54
CA ARG A 270 15.91 -1.06 2.85
C ARG A 270 15.49 -2.49 3.11
N ARG A 271 15.49 -2.88 4.39
CA ARG A 271 14.96 -4.17 4.82
C ARG A 271 13.96 -4.00 5.96
N LEU A 272 12.82 -4.66 5.84
CA LEU A 272 11.80 -4.71 6.87
C LEU A 272 11.33 -6.15 7.06
N ARG A 273 11.36 -6.62 8.31
CA ARG A 273 10.97 -8.00 8.69
C ARG A 273 11.59 -9.08 7.79
N GLY A 274 12.88 -8.93 7.45
CA GLY A 274 13.63 -9.91 6.65
C GLY A 274 13.46 -9.78 5.13
N HIS A 275 12.61 -8.89 4.65
CA HIS A 275 12.38 -8.67 3.22
C HIS A 275 12.90 -7.29 2.79
N GLU A 276 13.40 -7.21 1.55
CA GLU A 276 13.67 -5.91 0.93
C GLU A 276 12.36 -5.18 0.65
N ILE A 277 12.38 -3.87 0.87
CA ILE A 277 11.27 -2.96 0.53
C ILE A 277 11.81 -1.81 -0.31
N SER A 278 10.92 -0.99 -0.87
CA SER A 278 11.30 0.13 -1.72
C SER A 278 12.42 1.00 -1.12
N GLY A 279 13.48 1.16 -1.89
CA GLY A 279 14.67 1.94 -1.56
C GLY A 279 14.52 3.42 -1.89
N ASN A 280 15.61 4.18 -1.82
CA ASN A 280 15.65 5.59 -2.24
C ASN A 280 16.91 5.90 -3.06
N LEU A 281 16.87 7.03 -3.77
CA LEU A 281 18.02 7.61 -4.45
C LEU A 281 18.29 9.00 -3.86
N ILE A 282 19.51 9.20 -3.38
CA ILE A 282 19.92 10.45 -2.73
C ILE A 282 21.10 11.04 -3.50
N TYR A 283 21.03 12.34 -3.75
CA TYR A 283 22.16 13.10 -4.28
C TYR A 283 22.94 13.71 -3.13
N VAL A 284 24.26 13.58 -3.13
CA VAL A 284 25.12 14.19 -2.10
C VAL A 284 26.08 15.16 -2.75
N HIS A 285 26.29 16.30 -2.12
CA HIS A 285 27.17 17.34 -2.62
C HIS A 285 28.01 17.96 -1.51
N ASN A 286 29.31 18.08 -1.75
CA ASN A 286 30.19 18.95 -0.96
C ASN A 286 30.10 20.39 -1.47
N ASN A 287 29.17 21.15 -0.90
CA ASN A 287 29.00 22.56 -1.19
C ASN A 287 29.90 23.41 -0.29
N GLN A 288 31.05 23.85 -0.82
CA GLN A 288 31.97 24.74 -0.11
C GLN A 288 32.43 24.21 1.27
N GLY A 289 32.69 22.90 1.35
CA GLY A 289 33.11 22.25 2.60
C GLY A 289 31.96 21.76 3.47
N ARG A 290 30.70 21.94 3.05
CA ARG A 290 29.53 21.40 3.73
C ARG A 290 28.92 20.27 2.92
N VAL A 291 28.78 19.12 3.56
CA VAL A 291 28.10 17.96 2.97
C VAL A 291 26.59 18.14 3.06
N VAL A 292 25.91 18.04 1.92
CA VAL A 292 24.45 18.17 1.82
C VAL A 292 23.88 16.95 1.14
N PHE A 293 22.89 16.32 1.78
CA PHE A 293 22.12 15.21 1.24
C PHE A 293 20.78 15.73 0.72
N LEU A 294 20.47 15.47 -0.55
CA LEU A 294 19.30 15.98 -1.24
C LEU A 294 18.44 14.82 -1.71
N ASP A 295 17.16 14.84 -1.34
CA ASP A 295 16.15 13.97 -1.91
C ASP A 295 15.40 14.76 -3.00
N GLY A 296 15.72 14.46 -4.25
CA GLY A 296 15.11 15.13 -5.40
C GLY A 296 13.62 14.81 -5.57
N LEU A 297 13.15 13.67 -5.05
CA LEU A 297 11.73 13.32 -5.11
C LEU A 297 10.94 14.11 -4.05
N ALA A 298 11.47 14.21 -2.84
CA ALA A 298 10.87 15.00 -1.76
C ALA A 298 11.04 16.53 -1.98
N GLY A 299 12.03 16.94 -2.79
CA GLY A 299 12.36 18.35 -3.00
C GLY A 299 12.98 19.01 -1.76
N SER A 300 13.61 18.23 -0.89
CA SER A 300 14.12 18.67 0.41
C SER A 300 15.47 18.02 0.75
N LEU A 301 16.00 18.32 1.94
CA LEU A 301 17.07 17.51 2.50
C LEU A 301 16.60 16.06 2.65
N ALA A 302 17.52 15.13 2.38
CA ALA A 302 17.22 13.72 2.49
C ALA A 302 17.09 13.30 3.95
N ARG A 303 16.11 12.43 4.22
CA ARG A 303 16.01 11.71 5.48
C ARG A 303 16.89 10.47 5.38
N LEU A 304 17.90 10.36 6.25
CA LEU A 304 18.80 9.21 6.27
C LEU A 304 18.15 8.05 7.02
N ASP A 305 18.14 6.87 6.39
CA ASP A 305 17.56 5.68 6.99
C ASP A 305 18.45 5.15 8.11
N PRO A 306 17.90 4.87 9.32
CA PRO A 306 18.68 4.38 10.43
C PRO A 306 19.10 2.91 10.19
N PRO A 307 20.18 2.43 10.86
CA PRO A 307 20.72 1.08 10.66
C PRO A 307 19.70 -0.07 10.74
N PRO A 308 18.66 -0.06 11.59
CA PRO A 308 17.67 -1.14 11.62
C PRO A 308 16.84 -1.29 10.34
N LEU A 309 16.68 -0.20 9.57
CA LEU A 309 15.96 -0.18 8.30
C LEU A 309 16.91 -0.30 7.10
N LEU A 310 18.16 0.13 7.26
CA LEU A 310 19.17 0.10 6.22
C LEU A 310 19.61 -1.35 5.94
N ARG A 311 19.55 -1.75 4.66
CA ARG A 311 20.09 -3.01 4.17
C ARG A 311 21.49 -2.83 3.61
N GLU A 312 21.64 -1.85 2.73
CA GLU A 312 22.85 -1.64 1.93
C GLU A 312 22.84 -0.23 1.34
N LEU A 313 24.03 0.34 1.17
CA LEU A 313 24.28 1.59 0.45
C LEU A 313 25.16 1.27 -0.76
N THR A 314 24.75 1.72 -1.94
CA THR A 314 25.59 1.66 -3.15
C THR A 314 25.90 3.08 -3.58
N LEU A 315 27.19 3.41 -3.71
CA LEU A 315 27.66 4.77 -3.97
C LEU A 315 28.34 4.87 -5.33
N LEU A 316 27.99 5.92 -6.08
CA LEU A 316 28.77 6.43 -7.19
C LEU A 316 29.28 7.83 -6.83
N ARG A 317 30.55 8.15 -7.13
CA ARG A 317 31.19 9.42 -6.79
C ARG A 317 31.89 10.06 -7.99
N ALA A 318 31.72 11.36 -8.15
CA ALA A 318 32.53 12.21 -9.01
C ALA A 318 33.41 13.15 -8.17
N LEU A 319 34.70 13.19 -8.50
CA LEU A 319 35.66 14.07 -7.86
C LEU A 319 35.51 15.53 -8.34
N PRO A 320 36.03 16.50 -7.57
CA PRO A 320 36.06 17.89 -8.01
C PRO A 320 36.73 18.03 -9.37
N GLY A 321 36.07 18.72 -10.31
CA GLY A 321 36.63 19.01 -11.63
C GLY A 321 36.62 17.84 -12.62
N SER A 322 35.96 16.71 -12.32
CA SER A 322 35.78 15.62 -13.28
C SER A 322 35.18 16.14 -14.61
N PRO A 323 35.84 15.88 -15.77
CA PRO A 323 35.35 16.35 -17.06
C PRO A 323 34.07 15.61 -17.46
N ARG A 324 33.05 16.37 -17.84
CA ARG A 324 31.74 15.83 -18.21
C ARG A 324 31.78 15.32 -19.66
N ALA A 325 31.30 14.10 -19.89
CA ALA A 325 31.00 13.66 -21.25
C ALA A 325 29.80 14.48 -21.78
N PRO A 326 29.85 15.00 -23.02
CA PRO A 326 28.68 15.63 -23.63
C PRO A 326 27.56 14.59 -23.81
N TRP A 327 26.34 15.03 -23.50
CA TRP A 327 25.08 14.26 -23.54
C TRP A 327 24.65 13.88 -24.95
#